data_AF-L1I725-F1
#
_entry.id   AF-L1I725-F1
#
_cell.length_a   1.000
_cell.length_b   1.000
_cell.length_c   1.000
_cell.angle_alpha   90.00
_cell.angle_beta   90.00
_cell.angle_gamma   90.00
#
_symmetry.space_group_name_H-M   'P 1'
#
loop_
_entity.id
_entity.type
_entity.pdbx_description
1 polymer ?
#
loop_
_entity_poly.entity_id
_entity_poly.type
_entity_poly.pdbx_seq_one_letter_code
_entity_poly.pdbx_strand_id
1 'polypeptide(L)'
;GVVRVIVEAMGLHPGDQHVQEEGCSFMKSLAEDGEDGSELGIMIASLGGIEAIVRAIKLHPGSWGCFFNGCWALAGIARNDDIGAKIAANGGIQAILEAMEMHP
;
A
#
# COMPACT_ATOMS: atom_id res chain seq x y z
N GLY A 1 -5.87 -11.61 11.73
CA GLY A 1 -5.74 -12.24 10.40
C GLY A 1 -4.42 -11.85 9.79
N VAL A 2 -4.00 -12.52 8.71
CA VAL A 2 -2.70 -12.30 8.06
C VAL A 2 -2.46 -10.82 7.72
N VAL A 3 -3.46 -10.10 7.19
CA VAL A 3 -3.35 -8.66 6.86
C VAL A 3 -2.83 -7.84 8.04
N ARG A 4 -3.39 -8.06 9.24
CA ARG A 4 -2.96 -7.35 10.45
C ARG A 4 -1.49 -7.62 10.77
N VAL A 5 -1.06 -8.88 10.67
CA VAL A 5 0.33 -9.29 10.95
C VAL A 5 1.29 -8.62 9.96
N ILE A 6 0.92 -8.54 8.68
CA ILE A 6 1.73 -7.86 7.67
C ILE A 6 1.82 -6.36 7.93
N VAL A 7 0.69 -5.69 8.24
CA VAL A 7 0.71 -4.26 8.57
C VAL A 7 1.57 -3.98 9.81
N GLU A 8 1.44 -4.80 10.86
CA GLU A 8 2.26 -4.71 12.06
C GLU A 8 3.76 -4.91 11.73
N ALA A 9 4.11 -5.91 10.92
CA ALA A 9 5.49 -6.15 10.51
C ALA A 9 6.07 -4.97 9.71
N MET A 10 5.33 -4.44 8.73
CA MET A 10 5.73 -3.24 8.00
C MET A 10 5.92 -2.03 8.93
N GLY A 11 5.08 -1.91 9.96
CA GLY A 11 5.19 -0.86 10.99
C GLY A 11 6.38 -1.02 11.92
N LEU A 12 6.78 -2.26 12.25
CA LEU A 12 7.94 -2.57 13.10
C LEU A 12 9.27 -2.44 12.36
N HIS A 13 9.26 -2.64 11.04
CA HIS A 13 10.46 -2.62 10.20
C HIS A 13 10.40 -1.58 9.07
N PRO A 14 10.11 -0.29 9.37
CA PRO A 14 9.86 0.72 8.33
C PRO A 14 11.10 1.01 7.46
N GLY A 15 12.30 0.82 8.00
CA GLY A 15 13.57 1.03 7.28
C GLY A 15 14.11 -0.20 6.54
N ASP A 16 13.45 -1.36 6.65
CA ASP A 16 13.87 -2.57 5.93
C ASP A 16 13.15 -2.65 4.58
N GLN A 17 13.87 -2.35 3.51
CA GLN A 17 13.32 -2.32 2.15
C GLN A 17 12.66 -3.66 1.77
N HIS A 18 13.25 -4.79 2.16
CA HIS A 18 12.73 -6.10 1.78
C HIS A 18 11.40 -6.39 2.49
N VAL A 19 11.28 -6.06 3.78
CA VAL A 19 10.01 -6.19 4.51
C VAL A 19 8.93 -5.30 3.89
N GLN A 20 9.27 -4.08 3.47
CA GLN A 20 8.31 -3.19 2.83
C GLN A 20 7.88 -3.69 1.44
N GLU A 21 8.82 -4.21 0.64
CA GLU A 21 8.53 -4.79 -0.68
C GLU A 21 7.60 -5.99 -0.58
N GLU A 22 7.90 -6.94 0.31
CA GLU A 22 7.08 -8.14 0.53
C GLU A 22 5.71 -7.78 1.12
N GLY A 23 5.67 -6.80 2.02
CA GLY A 23 4.40 -6.27 2.55
C GLY A 23 3.52 -5.68 1.44
N CYS A 24 4.06 -4.81 0.59
CA CYS A 24 3.35 -4.26 -0.56
C CYS A 24 2.95 -5.35 -1.58
N SER A 25 3.83 -6.32 -1.84
CA SER A 25 3.58 -7.46 -2.72
C SER A 25 2.39 -8.28 -2.24
N PHE A 26 2.36 -8.61 -0.95
CA PHE A 26 1.23 -9.31 -0.34
C PHE A 26 -0.09 -8.54 -0.48
N MET A 27 -0.08 -7.23 -0.21
CA MET A 27 -1.28 -6.40 -0.35
C MET A 27 -1.77 -6.32 -1.80
N LYS A 28 -0.84 -6.28 -2.77
CA LYS A 28 -1.17 -6.35 -4.19
C LYS A 28 -1.88 -7.66 -4.52
N SER A 29 -1.28 -8.81 -4.17
CA SER A 29 -1.87 -10.12 -4.47
C SER A 29 -3.27 -10.24 -3.86
N LEU A 30 -3.44 -9.78 -2.62
CA LEU A 30 -4.75 -9.80 -1.97
C LEU A 30 -5.78 -8.93 -2.71
N ALA A 31 -5.38 -7.77 -3.22
CA ALA A 31 -6.25 -6.88 -4.00
C ALA A 31 -6.59 -7.42 -5.39
N GLU A 32 -5.74 -8.27 -5.98
CA GLU A 32 -6.00 -8.94 -7.26
C GLU A 32 -6.94 -10.15 -7.10
N ASP A 33 -6.82 -10.89 -6.00
CA ASP A 33 -7.59 -12.12 -5.75
C ASP A 33 -9.01 -11.86 -5.18
N GLY A 34 -9.27 -10.66 -4.66
CA GLY A 34 -10.54 -10.33 -4.00
C GLY A 34 -11.72 -10.24 -4.97
N GLU A 35 -12.72 -11.13 -4.83
CA GLU A 35 -13.98 -11.08 -5.60
C GLU A 35 -14.76 -9.77 -5.34
N ASP A 36 -14.66 -9.21 -4.13
CA ASP A 36 -15.23 -7.90 -3.77
C ASP A 36 -14.14 -6.96 -3.23
N GLY A 37 -13.53 -6.20 -4.14
CA GLY A 37 -12.51 -5.20 -3.80
C GLY A 37 -13.00 -4.09 -2.88
N SER A 38 -14.31 -3.89 -2.73
CA SER A 38 -14.88 -2.86 -1.85
C SER A 38 -14.78 -3.25 -0.37
N GLU A 39 -15.23 -4.46 -0.02
CA GLU A 39 -15.11 -4.98 1.36
C GLU A 39 -13.64 -5.17 1.76
N LEU A 40 -12.84 -5.68 0.83
CA LEU A 40 -11.40 -5.85 1.06
C LEU A 40 -10.72 -4.49 1.35
N GLY A 41 -11.03 -3.47 0.57
CA GLY A 41 -10.47 -2.13 0.77
C GLY A 41 -10.86 -1.54 2.13
N ILE A 42 -12.11 -1.75 2.57
CA ILE A 42 -12.57 -1.36 3.91
C ILE A 42 -11.77 -2.10 4.99
N MET A 43 -11.57 -3.40 4.84
CA MET A 43 -10.82 -4.22 5.80
C MET A 43 -9.35 -3.77 5.89
N ILE A 44 -8.66 -3.60 4.76
CA ILE A 44 -7.27 -3.13 4.71
C ILE A 44 -7.15 -1.73 5.32
N ALA A 45 -8.06 -0.81 4.99
CA ALA A 45 -8.08 0.53 5.56
C ALA A 45 -8.31 0.50 7.08
N SER A 46 -9.20 -0.36 7.58
CA SER A 46 -9.48 -0.47 9.02
C SER A 46 -8.28 -0.96 9.83
N LEU A 47 -7.35 -1.67 9.17
CA LEU A 47 -6.14 -2.21 9.78
C LEU A 47 -4.92 -1.30 9.61
N GLY A 48 -5.06 -0.11 9.01
CA GLY A 48 -3.93 0.80 8.76
C GLY A 48 -3.08 0.43 7.55
N GLY A 49 -3.60 -0.40 6.64
CA GLY A 49 -2.85 -0.86 5.48
C GLY A 49 -2.55 0.23 4.46
N ILE A 50 -3.44 1.24 4.32
CA ILE A 50 -3.20 2.38 3.42
C ILE A 50 -2.00 3.18 3.89
N GLU A 51 -1.95 3.50 5.18
CA GLU A 51 -0.85 4.20 5.85
C GLU A 51 0.47 3.44 5.66
N ALA A 52 0.43 2.11 5.80
CA ALA A 52 1.60 1.25 5.65
C ALA A 52 2.13 1.26 4.21
N ILE A 53 1.25 1.09 3.21
CA ILE A 53 1.65 1.11 1.79
C ILE A 53 2.20 2.47 1.39
N VAL A 54 1.51 3.56 1.74
CA VAL A 54 1.98 4.91 1.41
C VAL A 54 3.31 5.23 2.08
N ARG A 55 3.50 4.79 3.33
CA ARG A 55 4.77 4.95 4.04
C ARG A 55 5.90 4.15 3.39
N ALA A 56 5.64 2.92 2.94
CA ALA A 56 6.62 2.10 2.24
C ALA A 56 7.14 2.81 0.97
N ILE A 57 6.23 3.34 0.15
CA ILE A 57 6.58 4.10 -1.06
C ILE A 57 7.43 5.33 -0.71
N LYS A 58 7.05 6.08 0.32
CA LYS A 58 7.78 7.29 0.75
C LYS A 58 9.17 7.01 1.34
N LEU A 59 9.31 5.95 2.13
CA LEU A 59 10.58 5.63 2.80
C LEU A 59 11.58 4.95 1.88
N HIS A 60 11.11 4.26 0.84
CA HIS A 60 11.94 3.52 -0.11
C HIS A 60 11.70 4.01 -1.55
N PRO A 61 11.95 5.30 -1.86
CA PRO A 61 11.62 5.89 -3.15
C PRO A 61 12.45 5.35 -4.32
N GLY A 62 13.53 4.60 -4.06
CA GLY A 62 14.31 3.89 -5.07
C GLY A 62 13.94 2.40 -5.22
N SER A 63 12.98 1.90 -4.43
CA SER A 63 12.51 0.52 -4.52
C SER A 63 11.37 0.43 -5.54
N TRP A 64 11.69 -0.15 -6.70
CA TRP A 64 10.68 -0.47 -7.70
C TRP A 64 9.62 -1.42 -7.14
N GLY A 65 10.00 -2.34 -6.25
CA GLY A 65 9.07 -3.27 -5.59
C GLY A 65 8.04 -2.53 -4.72
N CYS A 66 8.48 -1.60 -3.88
CA CYS A 66 7.58 -0.80 -3.03
C CYS A 66 6.68 0.08 -3.89
N PHE A 67 7.24 0.77 -4.89
CA PHE A 67 6.50 1.63 -5.78
C PHE A 67 5.47 0.86 -6.61
N PHE A 68 5.91 -0.15 -7.37
CA PHE A 68 5.05 -0.91 -8.27
C PHE A 68 3.96 -1.67 -7.52
N ASN A 69 4.33 -2.46 -6.52
CA ASN A 69 3.34 -3.25 -5.77
C ASN A 69 2.43 -2.36 -4.92
N GLY A 70 2.97 -1.31 -4.31
CA GLY A 70 2.19 -0.38 -3.51
C GLY A 70 1.15 0.37 -4.34
N CYS A 71 1.52 0.90 -5.50
CA CYS A 71 0.59 1.53 -6.44
C CYS A 71 -0.52 0.58 -6.88
N TRP A 72 -0.16 -0.67 -7.22
CA TRP A 72 -1.11 -1.66 -7.67
C TRP A 72 -2.08 -2.07 -6.56
N ALA A 73 -1.59 -2.24 -5.33
CA ALA A 73 -2.41 -2.51 -4.16
C ALA A 73 -3.40 -1.36 -3.91
N LEU A 74 -2.93 -0.11 -3.90
CA LEU A 74 -3.78 1.07 -3.71
C LEU A 74 -4.85 1.18 -4.80
N ALA A 75 -4.50 0.96 -6.07
CA ALA A 75 -5.46 0.95 -7.17
C ALA A 75 -6.49 -0.18 -7.04
N GLY A 76 -6.06 -1.36 -6.60
CA GLY A 76 -6.92 -2.52 -6.40
C GLY A 76 -7.98 -2.30 -5.32
N ILE A 77 -7.62 -1.61 -4.23
CA ILE A 77 -8.53 -1.35 -3.10
C ILE A 77 -9.36 -0.07 -3.24
N ALA A 78 -8.99 0.84 -4.15
CA ALA A 78 -9.70 2.11 -4.41
C ALA A 78 -11.00 1.92 -5.22
N ARG A 79 -11.83 0.94 -4.84
CA ARG A 79 -13.12 0.62 -5.50
C ARG A 79 -14.31 1.37 -4.90
N ASN A 80 -14.08 2.09 -3.81
CA ASN A 80 -15.05 2.93 -3.12
C ASN A 80 -14.45 4.34 -2.94
N ASP A 81 -15.25 5.37 -3.16
CA ASP A 81 -14.89 6.79 -2.99
C ASP A 81 -14.32 7.09 -1.58
N ASP A 82 -14.85 6.43 -0.54
CA ASP A 82 -14.32 6.59 0.83
C ASP A 82 -12.89 6.10 0.95
N ILE A 83 -12.54 5.01 0.27
CA ILE A 83 -11.18 4.48 0.24
C ILE A 83 -10.28 5.39 -0.57
N GLY A 84 -10.74 5.86 -1.73
CA GLY A 84 -10.03 6.86 -2.52
C GLY A 84 -9.72 8.13 -1.72
N ALA A 85 -10.69 8.63 -0.96
CA ALA A 85 -10.51 9.78 -0.08
C ALA A 85 -9.48 9.50 1.04
N LYS A 86 -9.49 8.31 1.64
CA LYS A 86 -8.48 7.91 2.64
C LYS A 86 -7.07 7.80 2.06
N ILE A 87 -6.93 7.31 0.84
CA ILE A 87 -5.63 7.26 0.13
C ILE A 87 -5.12 8.68 -0.11
N ALA A 88 -5.99 9.57 -0.59
CA ALA A 88 -5.65 10.98 -0.79
C ALA A 88 -5.25 11.66 0.53
N ALA A 89 -6.02 11.46 1.60
CA ALA A 89 -5.75 12.02 2.92
C ALA A 89 -4.42 11.53 3.53
N ASN A 90 -4.00 10.31 3.21
CA ASN A 90 -2.70 9.77 3.59
C ASN A 90 -1.53 10.29 2.74
N GLY A 91 -1.81 11.15 1.77
CA GLY A 91 -0.80 11.71 0.85
C GLY A 91 -0.31 10.69 -0.17
N GLY A 92 -1.14 9.70 -0.53
CA GLY A 92 -0.81 8.69 -1.53
C GLY A 92 -0.52 9.28 -2.91
N ILE A 93 -1.27 10.31 -3.33
CA ILE A 93 -1.04 10.98 -4.62
C ILE A 93 0.38 11.57 -4.69
N GLN A 94 0.76 12.34 -3.67
CA GLN A 94 2.08 12.97 -3.62
C GLN A 94 3.21 11.92 -3.57
N ALA A 95 3.03 10.85 -2.77
CA ALA A 95 4.00 9.77 -2.68
C ALA A 95 4.27 9.09 -4.02
N ILE A 96 3.21 8.86 -4.81
CA ILE A 96 3.30 8.21 -6.11
C ILE A 96 4.01 9.12 -7.11
N LEU A 97 3.66 10.42 -7.14
CA LEU A 97 4.32 11.38 -8.03
C LEU A 97 5.83 11.50 -7.73
N GLU A 98 6.21 11.61 -6.46
CA GLU A 98 7.62 11.66 -6.04
C GLU A 98 8.38 10.38 -6.43
N ALA A 99 7.76 9.21 -6.27
CA ALA A 99 8.36 7.96 -6.67
C ALA A 99 8.48 7.81 -8.20
N MET A 100 7.54 8.35 -8.98
CA MET A 100 7.64 8.40 -10.45
C MET A 100 8.83 9.24 -10.92
N GLU A 101 9.16 10.34 -10.24
CA GLU A 101 10.34 11.15 -10.57
C GLU A 101 11.66 10.40 -10.33
N MET A 102 11.67 9.46 -9.38
CA MET A 102 12.82 8.62 -9.04
C MET A 102 12.94 7.38 -9.94
N HIS A 103 11.91 7.06 -10.72
CA HIS A 103 11.85 5.92 -11.63
C HIS A 103 11.38 6.32 -13.05
N PRO A 104 12.23 7.02 -13.83
CA PRO A 104 11.91 7.48 -15.19
C PRO A 104 11.92 6.38 -16.27
#